data_AF-K1XNA9-F1
#
_entry.id   AF-K1XNA9-F1
#
_cell.length_a   1.000
_cell.length_b   1.000
_cell.length_c   1.000
_cell.angle_alpha   90.00
_cell.angle_beta   90.00
_cell.angle_gamma   90.00
#
_symmetry.space_group_name_H-M   'P 1'
#
loop_
_entity.id
_entity.type
_entity.pdbx_description
1 polymer ?
#
loop_
_entity_poly.entity_id
_entity_poly.type
_entity_poly.pdbx_seq_one_letter_code
_entity_poly.pdbx_strand_id
1 'polypeptide(L)' 'EQGVNVNVHFKPLPLFTAYKNLGFSIKDFPNAYSMYKNVITLPLHLKLSISDVDYICSKFIKGVASIK' A
#
# COMPACT_ATOMS: atom_id res chain seq x y z
N GLU A 1 -0.82 -2.31 17.75
CA GLU A 1 -0.92 -1.41 16.57
C GLU A 1 -0.31 -0.04 16.92
N GLN A 2 0.26 0.71 15.96
CA GLN A 2 1.05 1.94 16.23
C GLN A 2 0.29 3.26 16.04
N GLY A 3 -1.02 3.21 15.73
CA GLY A 3 -1.87 4.39 15.53
C GLY A 3 -1.66 5.12 14.19
N VAL A 4 -0.95 4.53 13.23
CA VAL A 4 -0.72 5.09 11.89
C VAL A 4 -1.59 4.36 10.88
N ASN A 5 -2.62 5.05 10.36
CA ASN A 5 -3.47 4.50 9.31
C ASN A 5 -2.72 4.48 7.98
N VAL A 6 -2.78 3.39 7.23
CA VAL A 6 -2.15 3.24 5.92
C VAL A 6 -3.14 2.66 4.92
N ASN A 7 -2.82 2.78 3.63
CA ASN A 7 -3.62 2.19 2.57
C ASN A 7 -2.73 1.53 1.49
N VAL A 8 -3.35 0.85 0.53
CA VAL A 8 -2.69 0.26 -0.64
C VAL A 8 -3.43 0.74 -1.89
N HIS A 9 -2.74 1.55 -2.71
CA HIS A 9 -3.29 2.08 -3.95
C HIS A 9 -2.53 1.50 -5.16
N PHE A 10 -3.13 0.62 -5.96
CA PHE A 10 -4.42 -0.04 -5.77
C PHE A 10 -4.29 -1.53 -6.05
N LYS A 11 -5.26 -2.32 -5.58
CA LYS A 11 -5.44 -3.69 -6.04
C LYS A 11 -5.63 -3.70 -7.56
N PRO A 12 -4.80 -4.42 -8.34
CA PRO A 12 -4.92 -4.49 -9.79
C PRO A 12 -6.30 -4.99 -10.20
N LEU A 13 -6.86 -4.42 -11.28
CA LEU A 13 -8.18 -4.80 -11.79
C LEU A 13 -8.35 -6.32 -11.96
N PRO A 14 -7.39 -7.07 -12.56
CA PRO A 14 -7.49 -8.52 -12.73
C PRO A 14 -7.59 -9.34 -11.43
N LEU A 15 -7.28 -8.75 -10.26
CA LEU A 15 -7.44 -9.41 -8.96
C LEU A 15 -8.83 -9.23 -8.34
N PHE A 16 -9.69 -8.36 -8.90
CA PHE A 16 -11.08 -8.26 -8.48
C PHE A 16 -11.92 -9.33 -9.19
N THR A 17 -12.88 -9.89 -8.45
CA THR A 17 -13.74 -10.99 -8.93
C THR A 17 -14.45 -10.68 -10.25
N ALA A 18 -14.94 -9.44 -10.42
CA ALA A 18 -15.62 -9.02 -11.64
C ALA A 18 -14.73 -9.18 -12.89
N TYR A 19 -13.49 -8.69 -12.84
CA TYR A 19 -12.57 -8.77 -13.98
C TYR A 19 -12.01 -10.17 -14.18
N LYS A 20 -11.78 -10.92 -13.08
CA LYS A 20 -11.42 -12.34 -13.20
C LYS A 20 -12.50 -13.13 -13.97
N ASN A 21 -13.78 -12.85 -13.72
CA ASN A 21 -14.90 -13.50 -14.41
C ASN A 21 -15.03 -13.09 -15.88
N LEU A 22 -14.51 -11.92 -16.25
CA LEU A 22 -14.40 -11.47 -17.65
C LEU A 22 -13.18 -12.09 -18.37
N GLY A 23 -12.40 -12.96 -17.72
CA GLY A 23 -11.26 -13.66 -18.31
C GLY A 23 -9.92 -12.95 -18.12
N PHE A 24 -9.85 -11.83 -17.40
CA PHE A 24 -8.57 -11.17 -17.13
C PHE A 24 -7.73 -11.98 -16.14
N SER A 25 -6.46 -12.19 -16.48
CA SER A 25 -5.48 -12.85 -15.62
C SER A 25 -4.42 -11.85 -15.18
N ILE A 26 -4.10 -11.82 -13.88
CA ILE A 26 -3.02 -10.97 -13.36
C ILE A 26 -1.65 -11.33 -13.95
N LYS A 27 -1.49 -12.55 -14.49
CA LYS A 27 -0.26 -13.00 -15.17
C LYS A 27 0.06 -12.14 -16.40
N ASP A 28 -0.96 -11.56 -17.03
CA ASP A 28 -0.79 -10.71 -18.21
C ASP A 28 -0.35 -9.28 -17.84
N PHE A 29 -0.42 -8.93 -16.54
CA PHE A 29 -0.10 -7.60 -16.01
C PHE A 29 0.94 -7.66 -14.88
N PRO A 30 2.15 -8.19 -15.13
CA PRO A 30 3.15 -8.44 -14.08
C PRO A 30 3.61 -7.14 -13.38
N ASN A 31 3.66 -6.03 -14.11
CA ASN A 31 4.04 -4.72 -13.54
C ASN A 31 2.99 -4.20 -12.55
N ALA A 32 1.70 -4.38 -12.86
CA ALA A 32 0.62 -3.98 -11.94
C ALA A 32 0.67 -4.80 -10.65
N TYR A 33 0.93 -6.10 -10.74
CA TYR A 33 1.13 -6.94 -9.57
C TYR A 33 2.39 -6.56 -8.79
N SER A 34 3.50 -6.29 -9.48
CA SER A 34 4.77 -5.94 -8.85
C SER A 34 4.73 -4.62 -8.08
N MET A 35 3.95 -3.64 -8.57
CA MET A 35 3.67 -2.41 -7.82
C MET A 35 2.75 -2.68 -6.63
N TYR A 36 1.66 -3.42 -6.84
CA TYR A 36 0.69 -3.69 -5.78
C TYR A 36 1.27 -4.44 -4.57
N LYS A 37 2.16 -5.42 -4.81
CA LYS A 37 2.68 -6.29 -3.75
C LYS A 37 3.56 -5.57 -2.72
N ASN A 38 4.09 -4.39 -3.03
CA ASN A 38 5.04 -3.67 -2.18
C ASN A 38 4.70 -2.19 -1.96
N VAL A 39 3.60 -1.69 -2.52
CA VAL A 39 3.17 -0.30 -2.30
C VAL A 39 2.46 -0.15 -0.97
N ILE A 40 2.86 0.86 -0.20
CA ILE A 40 2.19 1.32 1.00
C ILE A 40 1.96 2.82 0.83
N THR A 41 0.72 3.26 1.01
CA THR A 41 0.37 4.69 1.01
C THR A 41 0.30 5.19 2.44
N LEU A 42 1.16 6.16 2.75
CA LEU A 42 1.20 6.82 4.04
C LEU A 42 0.15 7.95 4.12
N PRO A 43 -0.26 8.36 5.34
CA PRO A 43 -1.13 9.52 5.51
C PRO A 43 -0.58 10.76 4.82
N LEU A 44 -1.42 11.42 4.03
CA LEU A 44 -1.14 12.72 3.46
C LEU A 44 -2.44 13.53 3.38
N HIS A 45 -2.63 14.45 4.32
CA HIS A 45 -3.77 15.36 4.37
C HIS A 45 -3.41 16.63 5.15
N LEU A 46 -4.19 17.71 4.98
CA LEU A 46 -3.89 19.05 5.54
C LEU A 46 -3.83 19.12 7.08
N LYS A 47 -4.41 18.14 7.78
CA LYS A 47 -4.41 18.08 9.25
C LYS A 47 -3.15 17.45 9.88
N LEU A 48 -2.15 17.06 9.08
CA LEU A 48 -0.90 16.51 9.62
C LEU A 48 -0.02 17.63 10.16
N SER A 49 0.37 17.52 11.42
CA SER A 49 1.45 18.33 11.98
C SER A 49 2.82 17.78 11.55
N ILE A 50 3.87 18.60 11.68
CA ILE A 50 5.25 18.15 11.44
C ILE A 50 5.60 16.97 12.36
N SER A 51 5.18 17.02 13.63
CA SER A 51 5.37 15.92 14.58
C SER A 51 4.66 14.63 14.18
N ASP A 52 3.49 14.71 13.54
CA ASP A 52 2.81 13.51 13.01
C ASP A 52 3.63 12.89 11.88
N VAL A 53 4.17 13.72 10.98
CA VAL A 53 5.01 13.26 9.86
C VAL A 53 6.28 12.58 10.39
N ASP A 54 6.97 13.18 11.35
CA ASP A 54 8.17 12.60 11.97
C ASP A 54 7.87 11.26 12.64
N TYR A 55 6.74 11.18 13.35
CA TYR A 55 6.29 9.95 13.98
C TYR A 55 5.98 8.87 12.95
N ILE A 56 5.23 9.20 11.89
CA ILE A 56 4.90 8.29 10.79
C ILE A 56 6.17 7.74 10.15
N CYS A 57 7.13 8.60 9.79
CA CYS A 57 8.40 8.21 9.19
C CYS A 57 9.20 7.28 10.11
N SER A 58 9.34 7.64 11.40
CA SER A 58 10.06 6.83 12.39
C SER A 58 9.44 5.44 12.56
N LYS A 59 8.10 5.37 12.64
CA LYS A 59 7.37 4.10 12.79
C LYS A 59 7.41 3.26 11.53
N PHE A 60 7.34 3.87 10.36
CA PHE A 60 7.46 3.16 9.09
C PHE A 60 8.83 2.50 8.95
N ILE A 61 9.93 3.24 9.18
CA ILE A 61 11.29 2.71 9.12
C ILE A 61 11.48 1.56 10.10
N LYS A 62 11.05 1.72 11.36
CA LYS A 62 11.11 0.65 12.37
C LYS A 62 10.28 -0.57 11.96
N GLY A 63 9.10 -0.35 11.39
CA GLY A 63 8.22 -1.40 10.90
C GLY A 63 8.90 -2.24 9.81
N VAL A 64 9.42 -1.59 8.77
CA VAL A 64 10.13 -2.26 7.67
C VAL A 64 11.36 -3.01 8.18
N ALA A 65 12.17 -2.40 9.05
CA ALA A 65 13.37 -3.02 9.61
C ALA A 65 13.07 -4.25 10.50
N SER A 66 11.84 -4.36 11.03
CA SER A 66 11.44 -5.49 11.89
C SER A 66 10.99 -6.73 11.10
N ILE A 67 10.74 -6.59 9.79
CA ILE A 67 10.33 -7.69 8.92
C ILE A 67 11.60 -8.37 8.42
N LYS A 68 11.75 -9.67 8.73
CA LYS A 68 12.85 -10.51 8.25
C LYS A 68 12.60 -10.99 6.82
#